data_AF-A0A0F8XRC3-F1
#
_entry.id   AF-A0A0F8XRC3-F1
#
_cell.length_a   1.000
_cell.length_b   1.000
_cell.length_c   1.000
_cell.angle_alpha   90.00
_cell.angle_beta   90.00
_cell.angle_gamma   90.00
#
_symmetry.space_group_name_H-M   'P 1'
#
loop_
_entity.id
_entity.type
_entity.pdbx_description
1 polymer ?
#
loop_
_entity_poly.entity_id
_entity_poly.type
_entity_poly.pdbx_seq_one_letter_code
_entity_poly.pdbx_strand_id
1 'polypeptide(L)'
;MKPASPVVPGMDLPEVVYAKDQPPYLPLPVFKYPDDETGAVLMRWHMAWKDRWLALWHGDIYVTLLTFNKPLQPIKVFTDRPAE
;
A
#
# COMPACT_ATOMS: atom_id res chain seq x y z
N MET A 1 5.81 9.73 3.28
CA MET A 1 5.62 8.57 2.36
C MET A 1 4.61 8.91 1.27
N LYS A 2 4.65 8.25 0.11
CA LYS A 2 3.65 8.42 -0.97
C LYS A 2 3.30 7.06 -1.59
N PRO A 3 2.07 6.84 -2.09
CA PRO A 3 1.75 5.69 -2.93
C PRO A 3 2.67 5.66 -4.15
N ALA A 4 3.13 4.48 -4.56
CA ALA A 4 4.14 4.37 -5.60
C ALA A 4 3.91 3.19 -6.55
N SER A 5 3.96 3.50 -7.85
CA SER A 5 4.05 2.55 -8.96
C SER A 5 5.52 2.44 -9.44
N PRO A 6 6.03 1.28 -9.88
CA PRO A 6 5.34 -0.02 -9.89
C PRO A 6 5.04 -0.52 -8.46
N VAL A 7 3.94 -1.23 -8.24
CA VAL A 7 3.56 -1.76 -6.92
C VAL A 7 4.64 -2.71 -6.40
N VAL A 8 5.20 -3.56 -7.28
CA VAL A 8 6.36 -4.39 -6.97
C VAL A 8 7.47 -4.13 -8.00
N PRO A 9 8.54 -3.41 -7.63
CA PRO A 9 9.64 -3.11 -8.57
C PRO A 9 10.29 -4.35 -9.17
N GLY A 10 10.45 -4.35 -10.48
CA GLY A 10 11.06 -5.47 -11.22
C GLY A 10 10.13 -6.64 -11.48
N MET A 11 8.82 -6.49 -11.25
CA MET A 11 7.78 -7.39 -11.77
C MET A 11 6.83 -6.60 -12.67
N ASP A 12 6.35 -7.25 -13.72
CA ASP A 12 5.33 -6.71 -14.62
C ASP A 12 3.95 -7.19 -14.14
N LEU A 13 3.33 -6.43 -13.24
CA LEU A 13 2.02 -6.74 -12.66
C LEU A 13 0.96 -5.77 -13.20
N PRO A 14 -0.26 -6.25 -13.51
CA PRO A 14 -1.35 -5.39 -13.94
C PRO A 14 -1.84 -4.51 -12.78
N GLU A 15 -1.58 -3.20 -12.88
CA GLU A 15 -1.98 -2.22 -11.86
C GLU A 15 -3.30 -1.55 -12.20
N VAL A 16 -4.12 -1.32 -11.18
CA VAL A 16 -5.34 -0.51 -11.23
C VAL A 16 -5.17 0.66 -10.27
N VAL A 17 -5.66 1.85 -10.62
CA VAL A 17 -5.61 3.01 -9.73
C VAL A 17 -6.93 3.15 -8.99
N TYR A 18 -6.89 2.97 -7.67
CA TYR A 18 -8.02 3.24 -6.79
C TYR A 18 -8.07 4.73 -6.40
N ALA A 19 -9.27 5.21 -6.09
CA ALA A 19 -9.52 6.58 -5.62
C ALA A 19 -9.01 7.71 -6.55
N LYS A 20 -8.85 7.44 -7.85
CA LYS A 20 -8.28 8.38 -8.85
C LYS A 20 -8.96 9.76 -8.86
N ASP A 21 -10.28 9.78 -8.76
CA ASP A 21 -11.11 10.99 -8.87
C ASP A 21 -11.87 11.29 -7.57
N GLN A 22 -11.28 10.93 -6.43
CA GLN A 22 -11.88 11.18 -5.11
C GLN A 22 -11.01 12.17 -4.33
N PRO A 23 -11.33 13.49 -4.35
CA PRO A 23 -10.47 14.56 -3.84
C PRO A 23 -9.97 14.46 -2.38
N PRO A 24 -10.67 13.81 -1.42
CA PRO A 24 -10.08 13.60 -0.10
C PRO A 24 -9.04 12.46 -0.05
N TYR A 25 -8.90 11.67 -1.12
CA TYR A 25 -7.99 10.53 -1.19
C TYR A 25 -6.85 10.76 -2.18
N LEU A 26 -5.70 10.18 -1.86
CA LEU A 26 -4.63 10.03 -2.83
C LEU A 26 -5.00 8.90 -3.81
N PRO A 27 -4.74 9.05 -5.11
CA PRO A 27 -4.79 7.93 -6.04
C PRO A 27 -3.83 6.82 -5.58
N LEU A 28 -4.33 5.59 -5.51
CA LEU A 28 -3.58 4.44 -5.02
C LEU A 28 -3.37 3.45 -6.16
N PRO A 29 -2.14 3.34 -6.71
CA PRO A 29 -1.78 2.21 -7.56
C PRO A 29 -1.86 0.93 -6.73
N VAL A 30 -2.65 -0.03 -7.21
CA VAL A 30 -2.84 -1.32 -6.55
C VAL A 30 -2.70 -2.46 -7.55
N PHE A 31 -2.08 -3.54 -7.12
CA PHE A 31 -2.19 -4.84 -7.79
C PHE A 31 -3.31 -5.63 -7.12
N LYS A 32 -4.22 -6.18 -7.92
CA LYS A 32 -5.25 -7.11 -7.46
C LYS A 32 -4.75 -8.53 -7.71
N TYR A 33 -4.84 -9.38 -6.71
CA TYR A 33 -4.53 -10.79 -6.89
C TYR A 33 -5.56 -11.41 -7.86
N PRO A 34 -5.13 -12.01 -8.98
CA PRO A 34 -6.04 -12.73 -9.87
C PRO A 34 -6.74 -13.86 -9.11
N ASP A 35 -8.02 -14.06 -9.41
CA ASP A 35 -8.84 -15.15 -8.86
C ASP A 35 -8.93 -15.21 -7.31
N ASP A 36 -8.59 -14.12 -6.62
CA ASP A 36 -8.73 -13.99 -5.17
C ASP A 36 -10.13 -13.50 -4.77
N GLU A 37 -10.93 -14.42 -4.24
CA GLU A 37 -12.28 -14.14 -3.75
C GLU A 37 -12.32 -13.24 -2.50
N THR A 38 -11.18 -13.07 -1.80
CA THR A 38 -11.12 -12.18 -0.62
C THR A 38 -11.07 -10.70 -1.01
N GLY A 39 -10.73 -10.41 -2.27
CA GLY A 39 -10.57 -9.05 -2.78
C GLY A 39 -9.32 -8.34 -2.26
N ALA A 40 -8.26 -9.09 -1.92
CA ALA A 40 -7.01 -8.51 -1.44
C ALA A 40 -6.35 -7.66 -2.52
N VAL A 41 -5.76 -6.56 -2.08
CA VAL A 41 -5.01 -5.64 -2.94
C VAL A 41 -3.64 -5.37 -2.33
N LEU A 42 -2.64 -5.36 -3.18
CA LEU A 42 -1.28 -4.98 -2.80
C LEU A 42 -1.04 -3.54 -3.24
N MET A 43 -0.55 -2.72 -2.32
CA MET A 43 -0.14 -1.35 -2.59
C MET A 43 1.23 -1.09 -1.97
N ARG A 44 1.99 -0.18 -2.57
CA ARG A 44 3.32 0.19 -2.08
C ARG A 44 3.38 1.65 -1.67
N TRP A 45 3.95 1.87 -0.49
CA TRP A 45 4.29 3.21 0.00
C TRP A 45 5.79 3.42 -0.11
N HIS A 46 6.20 4.44 -0.85
CA HIS A 46 7.60 4.84 -0.92
C HIS A 46 7.93 5.85 0.19
N MET A 47 8.87 5.48 1.05
CA MET A 47 9.39 6.37 2.08
C MET A 47 10.30 7.44 1.49
N ALA A 48 10.05 8.69 1.85
CA ALA A 48 10.99 9.77 1.60
C ALA A 48 12.26 9.52 2.42
N TRP A 49 13.40 10.08 1.98
CA TRP A 49 14.70 9.86 2.63
C TRP A 49 14.66 10.10 4.15
N LYS A 50 14.07 11.20 4.59
CA LYS A 50 13.88 11.51 6.02
C LYS A 50 13.06 10.47 6.77
N ASP A 51 12.03 9.91 6.14
CA ASP A 51 11.13 8.93 6.76
C ASP A 51 11.84 7.59 6.95
N ARG A 52 12.72 7.21 6.02
CA ARG A 52 13.54 5.98 6.11
C ARG A 52 14.44 6.01 7.33
N TRP A 53 15.04 7.16 7.59
CA TRP A 53 15.90 7.39 8.74
C TRP A 53 15.14 7.31 10.06
N LEU A 54 13.95 7.94 10.14
CA LEU A 54 13.07 7.80 11.30
C LEU A 54 12.67 6.33 11.53
N ALA A 55 12.26 5.62 10.47
CA ALA A 55 11.94 4.20 10.56
C ALA A 55 13.15 3.35 10.96
N LEU A 56 14.35 3.67 10.47
CA LEU A 56 15.58 2.96 10.81
C LEU A 56 15.94 3.11 12.29
N TRP A 57 15.84 4.33 12.84
CA TRP A 57 16.25 4.60 14.22
C TRP A 57 15.20 4.22 15.26
N HIS A 58 13.92 4.38 14.95
CA HIS A 58 12.84 4.07 15.88
C HIS A 58 12.30 2.65 15.69
N GLY A 59 12.43 2.08 14.49
CA GLY A 59 11.86 0.77 14.17
C GLY A 59 10.34 0.77 13.96
N ASP A 60 9.70 1.95 13.99
CA ASP A 60 8.25 2.10 14.02
C ASP A 60 7.65 2.56 12.69
N ILE A 61 6.49 1.99 12.34
CA ILE A 61 5.62 2.47 11.25
C ILE A 61 4.20 2.60 11.80
N TYR A 62 3.66 3.82 11.78
CA TYR A 62 2.28 4.10 12.17
C TYR A 62 1.36 4.11 10.94
N VAL A 63 0.26 3.35 11.01
CA VAL A 63 -0.75 3.27 9.94
C VAL A 63 -2.12 3.64 10.52
N THR A 64 -2.75 4.66 9.93
CA THR A 64 -4.13 5.06 10.28
C THR A 64 -5.01 4.81 9.07
N LEU A 65 -6.08 4.04 9.26
CA LEU A 65 -7.03 3.67 8.21
C LEU A 65 -8.41 4.19 8.56
N LEU A 66 -9.03 4.83 7.58
CA LEU A 66 -10.42 5.26 7.68
C LEU A 66 -11.30 4.07 7.31
N THR A 67 -11.87 3.40 8.32
CA THR A 67 -12.81 2.29 8.11
C THR A 67 -14.25 2.76 7.94
N PHE A 68 -14.53 4.07 8.11
CA PHE A 68 -15.87 4.66 8.00
C PHE A 68 -16.91 3.97 8.87
N ASN A 69 -16.54 3.66 10.12
CA ASN A 69 -17.39 2.93 11.07
C ASN A 69 -17.81 1.54 10.56
N LYS A 70 -17.09 0.98 9.59
CA LYS A 70 -17.18 -0.42 9.19
C LYS A 70 -16.12 -1.25 9.92
N PRO A 71 -16.28 -2.59 9.96
CA PRO A 71 -15.25 -3.48 10.47
C PRO A 71 -13.89 -3.19 9.82
N LEU A 72 -12.83 -3.29 10.61
CA LEU A 72 -11.47 -3.12 10.13
C LEU A 72 -11.18 -4.20 9.08
N GLN A 73 -10.67 -3.79 7.92
CA GLN A 73 -10.23 -4.72 6.89
C GLN A 73 -8.96 -5.45 7.37
N PRO A 74 -8.78 -6.75 7.04
CA PRO A 74 -7.51 -7.42 7.28
C PRO A 74 -6.37 -6.65 6.61
N ILE A 75 -5.34 -6.29 7.37
CA ILE A 75 -4.17 -5.54 6.86
C ILE A 75 -2.91 -6.35 7.15
N LYS A 76 -2.03 -6.44 6.15
CA LYS A 76 -0.71 -7.02 6.29
C LYS A 76 0.33 -5.99 5.87
N VAL A 77 1.25 -5.68 6.78
CA VAL A 77 2.37 -4.76 6.54
C VAL A 77 3.65 -5.57 6.44
N PHE A 78 4.48 -5.24 5.45
CA PHE A 78 5.73 -5.93 5.18
C PHE A 78 6.88 -4.93 5.14
N THR A 79 8.02 -5.35 5.67
CA THR A 79 9.31 -4.67 5.48
C THR A 79 10.06 -5.24 4.27
N ASP A 80 9.89 -6.54 4.02
CA ASP A 80 10.45 -7.24 2.87
C ASP A 80 9.53 -7.15 1.66
N ARG A 81 10.08 -7.49 0.49
CA ARG A 81 9.28 -7.62 -0.73
C ARG A 81 8.23 -8.73 -0.52
N PRO A 82 6.95 -8.50 -0.88
CA PRO A 82 5.97 -9.57 -0.85
C PRO A 82 6.42 -10.70 -1.79
N ALA A 83 6.33 -11.94 -1.32
CA ALA A 83 6.56 -13.13 -2.15
C ALA A 83 5.42 -13.30 -3.15
N GLU A 84 5.73 -13.88 -4.31
CA GLU A 84 4.73 -14.39 -5.26
C GLU A 84 3.88 -15.50 -4.63
#